data_AF-A0A3P7J9H1-F1
#
_entry.id   AF-A0A3P7J9H1-F1
#
_cell.length_a   1.000
_cell.length_b   1.000
_cell.length_c   1.000
_cell.angle_alpha   90.00
_cell.angle_beta   90.00
_cell.angle_gamma   90.00
#
_symmetry.space_group_name_H-M   'P 1'
#
loop_
_entity.id
_entity.type
_entity.pdbx_description
1 polymer ?
#
loop_
_entity_poly.entity_id
_entity_poly.type
_entity_poly.pdbx_seq_one_letter_code
_entity_poly.pdbx_strand_id
1 'polypeptide(L)'
;MVAVVCLDVQLTNSIQINGDARPNGDSAREGEEVSTTTLSTIAVRAGDHASIVVALLKSVGYLQLRVDEMKPGLLAIGGSSEEAAALLQIHDDLMARLKDKEDQVTAVLTRAEGLSSEKQAKEAIVYDDMAKCLREAWQGLNKQLLLRGYLLRETLKFYQLAQHHEQLVNTVTDALRRLMSSENGEDTTIAAKKIERTVNELIETTAQAVDVGSSVIAQIRTLGQLSDDPQRPQETLNACVLVEKVMLR
;
A
#
# COMPACT_ATOMS: atom_id res chain seq x y z
N MET A 1 16.92 -0.35 33.94
CA MET A 1 15.73 0.19 33.26
C MET A 1 16.00 0.17 31.76
N VAL A 2 15.80 -0.97 31.11
CA VAL A 2 15.80 -1.10 29.65
C VAL A 2 14.64 -2.03 29.34
N ALA A 3 13.60 -1.47 28.73
CA ALA A 3 12.34 -2.15 28.50
C ALA A 3 12.54 -3.29 27.50
N VAL A 4 12.18 -4.49 27.94
CA VAL A 4 11.99 -5.70 27.15
C VAL A 4 10.95 -5.38 26.08
N VAL A 5 11.36 -5.26 24.81
CA VAL A 5 10.41 -5.37 23.72
C VAL A 5 10.18 -6.87 23.53
N CYS A 6 9.14 -7.38 24.19
CA CYS A 6 8.54 -8.65 23.85
C CYS A 6 8.22 -8.61 22.35
N LEU A 7 9.03 -9.29 21.55
CA LEU A 7 8.47 -10.08 20.46
C LEU A 7 7.64 -11.16 21.15
N ASP A 8 6.39 -10.85 21.50
CA ASP A 8 5.37 -11.90 21.57
C ASP A 8 5.10 -12.33 20.13
N VAL A 9 6.07 -13.03 19.55
CA VAL A 9 5.83 -14.02 18.51
C VAL A 9 5.11 -15.14 19.25
N GLN A 10 3.81 -14.96 19.49
CA GLN A 10 2.95 -16.07 19.82
C GLN A 10 2.83 -16.90 18.53
N LEU A 11 3.82 -17.77 18.32
CA LEU A 11 3.65 -18.97 17.52
C LEU A 11 2.65 -19.85 18.27
N THR A 12 1.36 -19.52 18.18
CA THR A 12 0.30 -20.49 18.49
C THR A 12 0.35 -21.55 17.40
N ASN A 13 1.22 -22.53 17.59
CA ASN A 13 1.19 -23.77 16.84
C ASN A 13 -0.08 -24.53 17.23
N SER A 14 -1.21 -24.17 16.64
CA SER A 14 -2.40 -25.02 16.62
C SER A 14 -2.20 -26.06 15.53
N ILE A 15 -1.29 -27.02 15.74
CA ILE A 15 -1.24 -28.22 14.92
C ILE A 15 -2.38 -29.12 15.41
N GLN A 16 -3.58 -28.93 14.88
CA GLN A 16 -4.61 -29.98 14.95
C GLN A 16 -4.24 -31.06 13.93
N ILE A 17 -3.50 -32.06 14.40
CA ILE A 17 -3.38 -33.34 13.71
C ILE A 17 -4.71 -34.06 13.95
N ASN A 18 -5.65 -33.95 13.01
CA ASN A 18 -6.82 -34.83 13.00
C ASN A 18 -6.33 -36.24 12.63
N GLY A 19 -5.96 -37.00 13.65
CA GLY A 19 -5.88 -38.45 13.59
C GLY A 19 -7.20 -39.02 14.05
N ASP A 20 -8.00 -39.54 13.12
CA ASP A 20 -8.98 -40.56 13.46
C ASP A 20 -9.06 -41.59 12.33
N ALA A 21 -8.61 -42.79 12.65
CA ALA A 21 -8.77 -43.97 11.83
C ALA A 21 -10.18 -44.54 12.02
N ARG A 22 -10.89 -44.79 10.92
CA ARG A 22 -11.74 -45.99 10.75
C ARG A 22 -12.07 -46.24 9.27
N PRO A 23 -12.17 -47.52 8.83
CA PRO A 23 -12.28 -47.88 7.42
C PRO A 23 -13.74 -48.15 7.00
N ASN A 24 -14.12 -47.70 5.81
CA ASN A 24 -14.80 -48.47 4.76
C ASN A 24 -15.53 -47.58 3.74
N GLY A 25 -15.34 -47.90 2.46
CA GLY A 25 -16.46 -48.11 1.54
C GLY A 25 -16.99 -46.94 0.73
N ASP A 26 -16.43 -46.82 -0.47
CA ASP A 26 -17.10 -46.56 -1.75
C ASP A 26 -17.31 -45.13 -2.28
N SER A 27 -17.06 -45.08 -3.60
CA SER A 27 -16.93 -44.01 -4.60
C SER A 27 -17.85 -42.78 -4.57
N ALA A 28 -17.24 -41.58 -4.54
CA ALA A 28 -17.59 -40.43 -5.39
C ALA A 28 -16.45 -39.39 -5.37
N ARG A 29 -15.84 -39.13 -6.53
CA ARG A 29 -14.92 -38.01 -6.75
C ARG A 29 -15.74 -36.78 -7.10
N GLU A 30 -15.69 -35.72 -6.29
CA GLU A 30 -15.79 -34.32 -6.73
C GLU A 30 -15.56 -33.36 -5.56
N GLY A 31 -14.54 -32.50 -5.69
CA GLY A 31 -14.28 -31.37 -4.80
C GLY A 31 -13.41 -31.68 -3.57
N GLU A 32 -12.12 -31.97 -3.75
CA GLU A 32 -11.16 -31.77 -2.65
C GLU A 32 -11.16 -30.27 -2.33
N GLU A 33 -11.86 -29.88 -1.25
CA GLU A 33 -11.81 -28.51 -0.73
C GLU A 33 -10.35 -28.15 -0.47
N VAL A 34 -9.81 -27.21 -1.25
CA VAL A 34 -8.46 -26.69 -1.06
C VAL A 34 -8.46 -25.88 0.24
N SER A 35 -8.19 -26.55 1.36
CA SER A 35 -8.18 -25.93 2.67
C SER A 35 -6.92 -25.09 2.86
N THR A 36 -7.06 -23.77 2.88
CA THR A 36 -5.98 -22.85 3.27
C THR A 36 -6.01 -22.67 4.79
N THR A 37 -4.88 -22.94 5.46
CA THR A 37 -4.74 -22.79 6.92
C THR A 37 -3.71 -21.71 7.24
N THR A 38 -4.03 -20.78 8.13
CA THR A 38 -3.06 -19.81 8.66
C THR A 38 -2.09 -20.51 9.60
N LEU A 39 -0.80 -20.49 9.27
CA LEU A 39 0.27 -21.10 10.08
C LEU A 39 0.82 -20.16 11.14
N SER A 40 0.89 -18.86 10.83
CA SER A 40 1.50 -17.87 11.70
C SER A 40 1.03 -16.47 11.31
N THR A 41 1.05 -15.55 12.26
CA THR A 41 0.74 -14.14 12.04
C THR A 41 1.85 -13.28 12.62
N ILE A 42 2.38 -12.39 11.79
CA ILE A 42 3.36 -11.39 12.19
C ILE A 42 2.62 -10.05 12.26
N ALA A 43 2.44 -9.52 13.47
CA ALA A 43 1.90 -8.18 13.66
C ALA A 43 3.04 -7.19 13.92
N VAL A 44 3.20 -6.21 13.04
CA VAL A 44 4.12 -5.08 13.21
C VAL A 44 3.28 -3.86 13.54
N ARG A 45 3.54 -3.25 14.70
CA ARG A 45 2.96 -1.96 15.11
C ARG A 45 4.01 -0.87 15.03
N ALA A 46 3.68 0.23 14.37
CA ALA A 46 4.45 1.46 14.28
C ALA A 46 3.69 2.58 15.01
N GLY A 47 4.00 2.73 16.31
CA GLY A 47 3.28 3.65 17.19
C GLY A 47 1.79 3.34 17.32
N ASP A 48 1.00 4.37 17.59
CA ASP A 48 -0.46 4.27 17.80
C ASP A 48 -1.27 4.41 16.50
N HIS A 49 -0.61 4.80 15.40
CA HIS A 49 -1.27 5.21 14.16
C HIS A 49 -1.03 4.27 12.98
N ALA A 50 -0.06 3.36 13.09
CA ALA A 50 0.18 2.36 12.06
C ALA A 50 0.31 0.94 12.60
N SER A 51 -0.34 0.01 11.91
CA SER A 51 -0.20 -1.41 12.15
C SER A 51 -0.29 -2.17 10.84
N ILE A 52 0.52 -3.20 10.68
CA ILE A 52 0.40 -4.16 9.61
C ILE A 52 0.41 -5.56 10.22
N VAL A 53 -0.62 -6.34 9.91
CA VAL A 53 -0.77 -7.74 10.30
C VAL A 53 -0.56 -8.56 9.05
N VAL A 54 0.39 -9.47 9.13
CA VAL A 54 0.84 -10.28 8.01
C VAL A 54 0.60 -11.74 8.35
N ALA A 55 -0.25 -12.41 7.59
CA ALA A 55 -0.54 -13.83 7.77
C ALA A 55 0.35 -14.68 6.85
N LEU A 56 0.94 -15.74 7.41
CA LEU A 56 1.55 -16.83 6.66
C LEU A 56 0.50 -17.93 6.47
N LEU A 57 0.04 -18.09 5.25
CA LEU A 57 -0.97 -19.06 4.85
C LEU A 57 -0.30 -20.28 4.22
N LYS A 58 -0.83 -21.47 4.52
CA LYS A 58 -0.46 -22.72 3.86
C LYS A 58 -1.66 -23.27 3.11
N SER A 59 -1.47 -23.54 1.83
CA SER A 59 -2.36 -24.36 1.00
C SER A 59 -1.60 -25.60 0.52
N VAL A 60 -2.28 -26.52 -0.18
CA VAL A 60 -1.70 -27.78 -0.66
C VAL A 60 -0.50 -27.48 -1.59
N GLY A 61 0.71 -27.56 -1.04
CA GLY A 61 1.97 -27.35 -1.75
C GLY A 61 2.51 -25.92 -1.79
N TYR A 62 1.84 -24.92 -1.19
CA TYR A 62 2.28 -23.52 -1.28
C TYR A 62 2.19 -22.78 0.07
N LEU A 63 3.15 -21.88 0.30
CA LEU A 63 3.11 -20.88 1.37
C LEU A 63 2.94 -19.48 0.77
N GLN A 64 2.05 -18.68 1.34
CA GLN A 64 1.82 -17.29 0.94
C GLN A 64 1.89 -16.38 2.16
N LEU A 65 2.56 -15.24 2.02
CA LEU A 65 2.54 -14.18 3.01
C LEU A 65 1.59 -13.09 2.50
N ARG A 66 0.57 -12.76 3.30
CA ARG A 66 -0.49 -11.81 2.91
C ARG A 66 -0.60 -10.71 3.95
N VAL A 67 -0.79 -9.46 3.51
CA VAL A 67 -1.26 -8.40 4.39
C VAL A 67 -2.72 -8.70 4.74
N ASP A 68 -2.94 -9.13 5.98
CA ASP A 68 -4.27 -9.50 6.49
C ASP A 68 -5.00 -8.26 7.00
N GLU A 69 -4.30 -7.39 7.72
CA GLU A 69 -4.80 -6.08 8.13
C GLU A 69 -3.73 -5.00 7.95
N MET A 70 -4.14 -3.81 7.54
CA MET A 70 -3.27 -2.65 7.53
C MET A 70 -4.04 -1.41 7.99
N LYS A 71 -3.45 -0.66 8.92
CA LYS A 71 -3.93 0.65 9.34
C LYS A 71 -2.79 1.65 9.19
N PRO A 72 -2.97 2.77 8.46
CA PRO A 72 -4.04 3.01 7.49
C PRO A 72 -4.04 1.95 6.38
N GLY A 73 -5.17 1.72 5.71
CA GLY A 73 -5.31 0.70 4.66
C GLY A 73 -4.30 0.87 3.52
N LEU A 74 -4.02 -0.21 2.79
CA LEU A 74 -3.01 -0.23 1.72
C LEU A 74 -3.27 0.86 0.66
N LEU A 75 -4.54 1.04 0.29
CA LEU A 75 -5.01 2.02 -0.70
C LEU A 75 -5.57 3.31 -0.08
N ALA A 76 -5.34 3.54 1.22
CA ALA A 76 -5.68 4.81 1.86
C ALA A 76 -4.69 5.89 1.39
N ILE A 77 -5.19 6.87 0.63
CA ILE A 77 -4.38 7.94 0.00
C ILE A 77 -4.69 9.35 0.54
N GLY A 78 -5.75 9.49 1.35
CA GLY A 78 -6.21 10.79 1.87
C GLY A 78 -7.02 11.60 0.85
N GLY A 79 -7.77 12.58 1.33
CA GLY A 79 -8.62 13.49 0.55
C GLY A 79 -8.02 14.88 0.33
N SER A 80 -6.85 15.18 0.91
CA SER A 80 -6.15 16.46 0.78
C SER A 80 -4.62 16.32 0.81
N SER A 81 -3.91 17.42 0.55
CA SER A 81 -2.44 17.47 0.63
C SER A 81 -1.94 17.13 2.04
N GLU A 82 -2.61 17.66 3.07
CA GLU A 82 -2.26 17.44 4.48
C GLU A 82 -2.46 15.98 4.89
N GLU A 83 -3.60 15.38 4.50
CA GLU A 83 -3.89 13.98 4.78
C GLU A 83 -2.90 13.05 4.05
N ALA A 84 -2.61 13.31 2.78
CA ALA A 84 -1.64 12.54 2.00
C ALA A 84 -0.22 12.65 2.60
N ALA A 85 0.19 13.83 3.06
CA ALA A 85 1.47 14.04 3.74
C ALA A 85 1.55 13.27 5.06
N ALA A 86 0.47 13.29 5.86
CA ALA A 86 0.41 12.54 7.11
C ALA A 86 0.49 11.03 6.86
N LEU A 87 -0.23 10.51 5.86
CA LEU A 87 -0.17 9.11 5.46
C LEU A 87 1.22 8.70 4.97
N LEU A 88 1.90 9.56 4.19
CA LEU A 88 3.26 9.34 3.74
C LEU A 88 4.24 9.28 4.92
N GLN A 89 4.14 10.22 5.86
CA GLN A 89 5.00 10.23 7.05
C GLN A 89 4.82 8.96 7.90
N ILE A 90 3.57 8.56 8.14
CA ILE A 90 3.23 7.33 8.85
C ILE A 90 3.82 6.11 8.12
N HIS A 91 3.74 6.10 6.78
CA HIS A 91 4.28 5.02 5.98
C HIS A 91 5.82 4.96 6.01
N ASP A 92 6.51 6.10 5.90
CA ASP A 92 7.97 6.16 5.96
C ASP A 92 8.48 5.72 7.35
N ASP A 93 7.80 6.08 8.46
CA ASP A 93 8.12 5.57 9.80
C ASP A 93 7.91 4.06 9.91
N LEU A 94 6.81 3.52 9.36
CA LEU A 94 6.58 2.08 9.29
C LEU A 94 7.69 1.38 8.51
N MET A 95 8.12 1.93 7.38
CA MET A 95 9.19 1.36 6.55
C MET A 95 10.54 1.37 7.27
N ALA A 96 10.87 2.44 7.98
CA ALA A 96 12.09 2.51 8.78
C ALA A 96 12.10 1.43 9.87
N ARG A 97 10.99 1.26 10.61
CA ARG A 97 10.86 0.23 11.64
C ARG A 97 10.87 -1.18 11.07
N LEU A 98 10.26 -1.40 9.91
CA LEU A 98 10.27 -2.70 9.25
C LEU A 98 11.69 -3.09 8.83
N LYS A 99 12.47 -2.12 8.34
CA LYS A 99 13.89 -2.30 8.00
C LYS A 99 14.72 -2.68 9.22
N ASP A 100 14.48 -2.07 10.38
CA ASP A 100 15.15 -2.45 11.64
C ASP A 100 14.82 -3.89 12.10
N LYS A 101 13.73 -4.47 11.57
CA LYS A 101 13.33 -5.87 11.79
C LYS A 101 13.77 -6.82 10.68
N GLU A 102 14.29 -6.30 9.57
CA GLU A 102 14.72 -7.10 8.41
C GLU A 102 15.81 -8.09 8.79
N ASP A 103 16.77 -7.69 9.63
CA ASP A 103 17.81 -8.58 10.15
C ASP A 103 17.23 -9.73 11.00
N GLN A 104 16.18 -9.46 11.76
CA GLN A 104 15.51 -10.47 12.59
C GLN A 104 14.71 -11.46 11.73
N VAL A 105 14.02 -10.95 10.71
CA VAL A 105 13.30 -11.80 9.73
C VAL A 105 14.28 -12.63 8.91
N THR A 106 15.41 -12.05 8.50
CA THR A 106 16.48 -12.74 7.79
C THR A 106 17.11 -13.84 8.66
N ALA A 107 17.35 -13.57 9.95
CA ALA A 107 17.87 -14.58 10.87
C ALA A 107 16.89 -15.75 11.09
N VAL A 108 15.58 -15.49 11.11
CA VAL A 108 14.55 -16.54 11.19
C VAL A 108 14.51 -17.36 9.90
N LEU A 109 14.59 -16.71 8.73
CA LEU A 109 14.68 -17.35 7.42
C LEU A 109 15.92 -18.27 7.33
N THR A 110 17.10 -17.76 7.71
CA THR A 110 18.35 -18.55 7.70
C THR A 110 18.31 -19.71 8.69
N ARG A 111 17.67 -19.56 9.86
CA ARG A 111 17.48 -20.68 10.79
C ARG A 111 16.56 -21.76 10.20
N ALA A 112 15.52 -21.37 9.46
CA ALA A 112 14.64 -22.32 8.77
C ALA A 112 15.41 -23.10 7.68
N GLU A 113 16.30 -22.43 6.93
CA GLU A 113 17.20 -23.09 5.97
C GLU A 113 18.17 -24.04 6.67
N GLY A 114 18.76 -23.63 7.80
CA GLY A 114 19.67 -24.47 8.58
C GLY A 114 19.03 -25.77 9.07
N LEU A 115 17.75 -25.74 9.45
CA LEU A 115 17.00 -26.92 9.89
C LEU A 115 16.79 -27.95 8.76
N SER A 116 16.77 -27.54 7.50
CA SER A 116 16.74 -28.46 6.36
C SER A 116 17.96 -29.39 6.35
N SER A 117 19.13 -28.85 6.66
CA SER A 117 20.42 -29.57 6.70
C SER A 117 20.49 -30.67 7.77
N GLU A 118 19.72 -30.55 8.86
CA GLU A 118 19.77 -31.45 10.02
C GLU A 118 18.71 -32.57 9.98
N LYS A 119 17.81 -32.52 8.99
CA LYS A 119 16.62 -33.38 8.88
C LYS A 119 16.83 -34.54 7.89
N GLN A 120 16.01 -35.59 7.99
CA GLN A 120 16.03 -36.68 6.98
C GLN A 120 15.71 -36.14 5.59
N ALA A 121 16.27 -36.75 4.55
CA ALA A 121 16.24 -36.24 3.16
C ALA A 121 14.84 -35.80 2.66
N LYS A 122 13.77 -36.49 3.05
CA LYS A 122 12.39 -36.10 2.69
C LYS A 122 11.89 -34.87 3.43
N GLU A 123 12.25 -34.71 4.71
CA GLU A 123 11.90 -33.53 5.51
C GLU A 123 12.74 -32.32 5.09
N ALA A 124 14.03 -32.52 4.78
CA ALA A 124 14.95 -31.48 4.29
C ALA A 124 14.39 -30.74 3.06
N ILE A 125 13.91 -31.47 2.05
CA ILE A 125 13.32 -30.88 0.83
C ILE A 125 12.14 -29.94 1.18
N VAL A 126 11.27 -30.37 2.10
CA VAL A 126 10.11 -29.56 2.52
C VAL A 126 10.55 -28.28 3.24
N TYR A 127 11.56 -28.35 4.11
CA TYR A 127 12.06 -27.16 4.80
C TYR A 127 12.78 -26.17 3.87
N ASP A 128 13.49 -26.66 2.85
CA ASP A 128 14.15 -25.83 1.85
C ASP A 128 13.11 -25.09 0.98
N ASP A 129 12.10 -25.80 0.48
CA ASP A 129 10.99 -25.20 -0.27
C ASP A 129 10.22 -24.17 0.58
N MET A 130 9.98 -24.48 1.86
CA MET A 130 9.32 -23.55 2.78
C MET A 130 10.13 -22.27 3.01
N ALA A 131 11.45 -22.37 3.17
CA ALA A 131 12.31 -21.22 3.36
C ALA A 131 12.35 -20.34 2.10
N LYS A 132 12.43 -20.95 0.91
CA LYS A 132 12.34 -20.26 -0.37
C LYS A 132 11.01 -19.52 -0.52
N CYS A 133 9.88 -20.18 -0.27
CA CYS A 133 8.56 -19.55 -0.35
C CYS A 133 8.42 -18.39 0.64
N LEU A 134 8.93 -18.52 1.88
CA LEU A 134 8.87 -17.44 2.86
C LEU A 134 9.71 -16.23 2.43
N ARG A 135 10.88 -16.46 1.83
CA ARG A 135 11.75 -15.41 1.28
C ARG A 135 11.06 -14.67 0.12
N GLU A 136 10.49 -15.40 -0.83
CA GLU A 136 9.75 -14.83 -1.97
C GLU A 136 8.55 -14.00 -1.48
N ALA A 137 7.83 -14.51 -0.48
CA ALA A 137 6.66 -13.84 0.06
C ALA A 137 7.03 -12.57 0.87
N TRP A 138 8.14 -12.59 1.62
CA TRP A 138 8.69 -11.40 2.28
C TRP A 138 9.13 -10.33 1.26
N GLN A 139 9.82 -10.73 0.19
CA GLN A 139 10.19 -9.83 -0.91
C GLN A 139 8.94 -9.23 -1.58
N GLY A 140 7.89 -10.02 -1.77
CA GLY A 140 6.59 -9.58 -2.27
C GLY A 140 5.95 -8.52 -1.38
N LEU A 141 5.93 -8.73 -0.05
CA LEU A 141 5.44 -7.76 0.91
C LEU A 141 6.23 -6.44 0.85
N ASN A 142 7.56 -6.51 0.89
CA ASN A 142 8.41 -5.32 0.80
C ASN A 142 8.17 -4.54 -0.50
N LYS A 143 7.96 -5.24 -1.61
CA LYS A 143 7.61 -4.63 -2.90
C LYS A 143 6.27 -3.90 -2.82
N GLN A 144 5.24 -4.50 -2.23
CA GLN A 144 3.93 -3.85 -2.07
C GLN A 144 4.02 -2.57 -1.22
N LEU A 145 4.78 -2.62 -0.12
CA LEU A 145 4.97 -1.46 0.73
C LEU A 145 5.78 -0.36 0.04
N LEU A 146 6.82 -0.72 -0.71
CA LEU A 146 7.57 0.24 -1.51
C LEU A 146 6.69 0.93 -2.56
N LEU A 147 5.84 0.17 -3.26
CA LEU A 147 4.86 0.72 -4.22
C LEU A 147 3.88 1.67 -3.54
N ARG A 148 3.41 1.36 -2.32
CA ARG A 148 2.57 2.27 -1.54
C ARG A 148 3.28 3.59 -1.23
N GLY A 149 4.58 3.55 -0.91
CA GLY A 149 5.37 4.77 -0.70
C GLY A 149 5.44 5.66 -1.93
N TYR A 150 5.63 5.09 -3.12
CA TYR A 150 5.57 5.83 -4.38
C TYR A 150 4.19 6.44 -4.63
N LEU A 151 3.13 5.65 -4.42
CA LEU A 151 1.75 6.09 -4.54
C LEU A 151 1.46 7.32 -3.67
N LEU A 152 1.86 7.28 -2.39
CA LEU A 152 1.61 8.38 -1.46
C LEU A 152 2.38 9.66 -1.82
N ARG A 153 3.63 9.52 -2.31
CA ARG A 153 4.42 10.68 -2.80
C ARG A 153 3.80 11.33 -4.02
N GLU A 154 3.37 10.53 -5.00
CA GLU A 154 2.70 11.08 -6.18
C GLU A 154 1.32 11.67 -5.84
N THR A 155 0.59 11.06 -4.91
CA THR A 155 -0.68 11.61 -4.42
C THR A 155 -0.48 12.97 -3.75
N LEU A 156 0.56 13.11 -2.91
CA LEU A 156 0.89 14.40 -2.30
C LEU A 156 1.19 15.46 -3.37
N LYS A 157 2.02 15.11 -4.37
CA LYS A 157 2.33 16.00 -5.49
C LYS A 157 1.07 16.38 -6.27
N PHE A 158 0.18 15.43 -6.53
CA PHE A 158 -1.11 15.67 -7.18
C PHE A 158 -1.94 16.71 -6.44
N TYR A 159 -2.13 16.55 -5.12
CA TYR A 159 -2.89 17.51 -4.33
C TYR A 159 -2.25 18.90 -4.29
N GLN A 160 -0.92 18.98 -4.25
CA GLN A 160 -0.21 20.27 -4.32
C GLN A 160 -0.44 20.97 -5.67
N LEU A 161 -0.42 20.22 -6.78
CA LEU A 161 -0.74 20.76 -8.10
C LEU A 161 -2.20 21.21 -8.19
N ALA A 162 -3.14 20.43 -7.66
CA ALA A 162 -4.56 20.80 -7.64
C ALA A 162 -4.81 22.06 -6.79
N GLN A 163 -4.16 22.19 -5.64
CA GLN A 163 -4.24 23.39 -4.80
C GLN A 163 -3.64 24.61 -5.50
N HIS A 164 -2.51 24.44 -6.20
CA HIS A 164 -1.90 25.52 -6.97
C HIS A 164 -2.81 25.96 -8.14
N HIS A 165 -3.41 25.00 -8.85
CA HIS A 165 -4.42 25.27 -9.87
C HIS A 165 -5.55 26.14 -9.31
N GLU A 166 -6.13 25.78 -8.15
CA GLU A 166 -7.21 26.55 -7.53
C GLU A 166 -6.77 27.99 -7.18
N GLN A 167 -5.55 28.17 -6.67
CA GLN A 167 -4.98 29.49 -6.39
C GLN A 167 -4.82 30.34 -7.66
N LEU A 168 -4.38 29.73 -8.76
CA LEU A 168 -4.24 30.40 -10.05
C LEU A 168 -5.60 30.79 -10.63
N VAL A 169 -6.61 29.90 -10.55
CA VAL A 169 -8.00 30.21 -10.96
C VAL A 169 -8.54 31.42 -10.18
N ASN A 170 -8.38 31.44 -8.86
CA ASN A 170 -8.80 32.56 -8.03
C ASN A 170 -8.07 33.85 -8.40
N THR A 171 -6.76 33.76 -8.64
CA THR A 171 -5.92 34.91 -9.05
C THR A 171 -6.37 35.49 -10.39
N VAL A 172 -6.61 34.64 -11.40
CA VAL A 172 -7.11 35.05 -12.72
C VAL A 172 -8.49 35.68 -12.59
N THR A 173 -9.39 35.06 -11.83
CA THR A 173 -10.76 35.53 -11.62
C THR A 173 -10.77 36.93 -10.98
N ASP A 174 -9.98 37.14 -9.94
CA ASP A 174 -9.90 38.44 -9.27
C ASP A 174 -9.23 39.50 -10.15
N ALA A 175 -8.21 39.13 -10.93
CA ALA A 175 -7.58 40.04 -11.88
C ALA A 175 -8.58 40.48 -12.97
N LEU A 176 -9.39 39.55 -13.51
CA LEU A 176 -10.43 39.85 -14.49
C LEU A 176 -11.52 40.75 -13.92
N ARG A 177 -12.00 40.49 -12.68
CA ARG A 177 -13.00 41.35 -12.01
C ARG A 177 -12.50 42.79 -11.84
N ARG A 178 -11.23 42.95 -11.44
CA ARG A 178 -10.60 44.27 -11.29
C ARG A 178 -10.48 44.99 -12.63
N LEU A 179 -10.10 44.27 -13.69
CA LEU A 179 -10.05 44.83 -15.03
C LEU A 179 -11.41 45.36 -15.50
N MET A 180 -12.48 44.58 -15.30
CA MET A 180 -13.84 45.00 -15.70
C MET A 180 -14.38 46.20 -14.91
N SER A 181 -13.78 46.50 -13.76
CA SER A 181 -14.20 47.60 -12.89
C SER A 181 -13.34 48.87 -13.04
N SER A 182 -12.30 48.84 -13.88
CA SER A 182 -11.33 49.94 -14.05
C SER A 182 -11.65 50.83 -15.25
N GLU A 183 -11.66 52.15 -15.07
CA GLU A 183 -11.94 53.14 -16.12
C GLU A 183 -10.67 53.64 -16.87
N ASN A 184 -9.46 53.18 -16.50
CA ASN A 184 -8.17 53.68 -17.04
C ASN A 184 -7.50 52.70 -18.03
N GLY A 185 -7.16 53.20 -19.23
CA GLY A 185 -6.69 52.40 -20.39
C GLY A 185 -5.21 51.93 -20.41
N GLU A 186 -4.32 52.56 -19.64
CA GLU A 186 -2.90 52.17 -19.61
C GLU A 186 -2.65 51.04 -18.60
N ASP A 187 -3.36 51.07 -17.46
CA ASP A 187 -3.39 50.01 -16.44
C ASP A 187 -3.98 48.70 -16.99
N THR A 188 -4.94 48.79 -17.92
CA THR A 188 -5.57 47.61 -18.56
C THR A 188 -4.59 46.76 -19.35
N THR A 189 -3.60 47.36 -20.02
CA THR A 189 -2.64 46.59 -20.84
C THR A 189 -1.67 45.79 -19.99
N ILE A 190 -1.18 46.38 -18.88
CA ILE A 190 -0.28 45.71 -17.93
C ILE A 190 -1.01 44.57 -17.22
N ALA A 191 -2.24 44.81 -16.77
CA ALA A 191 -3.06 43.80 -16.14
C ALA A 191 -3.44 42.66 -17.10
N ALA A 192 -3.75 42.94 -18.37
CA ALA A 192 -3.97 41.91 -19.40
C ALA A 192 -2.76 41.00 -19.58
N LYS A 193 -1.55 41.57 -19.70
CA LYS A 193 -0.30 40.78 -19.78
C LYS A 193 -0.04 39.93 -18.53
N LYS A 194 -0.46 40.41 -17.35
CA LYS A 194 -0.35 39.64 -16.11
C LYS A 194 -1.30 38.43 -16.15
N ILE A 195 -2.55 38.63 -16.57
CA ILE A 195 -3.53 37.56 -16.73
C ILE A 195 -3.05 36.52 -17.72
N GLU A 196 -2.53 36.94 -18.87
CA GLU A 196 -1.98 36.02 -19.88
C GLU A 196 -0.90 35.10 -19.29
N ARG A 197 0.05 35.66 -18.52
CA ARG A 197 1.08 34.86 -17.84
C ARG A 197 0.48 33.86 -16.85
N THR A 198 -0.45 34.31 -16.00
CA THR A 198 -1.09 33.42 -15.01
C THR A 198 -1.94 32.33 -15.67
N VAL A 199 -2.58 32.61 -16.81
CA VAL A 199 -3.32 31.60 -17.58
C VAL A 199 -2.38 30.55 -18.19
N ASN A 200 -1.22 30.95 -18.71
CA ASN A 200 -0.24 29.98 -19.19
C ASN A 200 0.25 29.05 -18.08
N GLU A 201 0.53 29.59 -16.90
CA GLU A 201 0.89 28.82 -15.71
C GLU A 201 -0.24 27.91 -15.23
N LEU A 202 -1.49 28.38 -15.33
CA LEU A 202 -2.69 27.59 -15.03
C LEU A 202 -2.79 26.38 -15.96
N ILE A 203 -2.59 26.57 -17.27
CA ILE A 203 -2.63 25.48 -18.26
C ILE A 203 -1.55 24.45 -17.96
N GLU A 204 -0.32 24.89 -17.69
CA GLU A 204 0.79 23.99 -17.38
C GLU A 204 0.52 23.21 -16.08
N THR A 205 0.08 23.88 -15.02
CA THR A 205 -0.26 23.25 -13.74
C THR A 205 -1.39 22.24 -13.89
N THR A 206 -2.41 22.56 -14.71
CA THR A 206 -3.53 21.66 -15.00
C THR A 206 -3.07 20.41 -15.75
N ALA A 207 -2.23 20.56 -16.77
CA ALA A 207 -1.67 19.43 -17.51
C ALA A 207 -0.86 18.50 -16.59
N GLN A 208 0.03 19.07 -15.77
CA GLN A 208 0.79 18.30 -14.79
C GLN A 208 -0.11 17.59 -13.77
N ALA A 209 -1.15 18.27 -13.26
CA ALA A 209 -2.09 17.68 -12.31
C ALA A 209 -2.82 16.47 -12.91
N VAL A 210 -3.25 16.56 -14.18
CA VAL A 210 -3.93 15.47 -14.90
C VAL A 210 -3.00 14.29 -15.17
N ASP A 211 -1.75 14.56 -15.57
CA ASP A 211 -0.75 13.52 -15.82
C ASP A 211 -0.41 12.76 -14.52
N VAL A 212 -0.13 13.50 -13.43
CA VAL A 212 0.15 12.89 -12.12
C VAL A 212 -1.08 12.17 -11.58
N GLY A 213 -2.29 12.75 -11.69
CA GLY A 213 -3.53 12.10 -11.26
C GLY A 213 -3.78 10.77 -11.99
N SER A 214 -3.50 10.72 -13.30
CA SER A 214 -3.57 9.50 -14.10
C SER A 214 -2.57 8.44 -13.64
N SER A 215 -1.33 8.85 -13.31
CA SER A 215 -0.31 7.96 -12.74
C SER A 215 -0.71 7.40 -11.38
N VAL A 216 -1.27 8.24 -10.49
CA VAL A 216 -1.80 7.82 -9.19
C VAL A 216 -2.90 6.77 -9.35
N ILE A 217 -3.85 6.98 -10.26
CA ILE A 217 -4.90 5.99 -10.57
C ILE A 217 -4.30 4.67 -11.08
N ALA A 218 -3.31 4.72 -11.97
CA ALA A 218 -2.64 3.51 -12.46
C ALA A 218 -1.94 2.74 -11.34
N GLN A 219 -1.30 3.45 -10.40
CA GLN A 219 -0.67 2.84 -9.23
C GLN A 219 -1.69 2.24 -8.26
N ILE A 220 -2.81 2.91 -8.01
CA ILE A 220 -3.93 2.37 -7.21
C ILE A 220 -4.42 1.05 -7.80
N ARG A 221 -4.63 0.99 -9.12
CA ARG A 221 -5.07 -0.23 -9.81
C ARG A 221 -4.01 -1.33 -9.75
N THR A 222 -2.75 -0.98 -9.96
CA THR A 222 -1.63 -1.94 -9.87
C THR A 222 -1.54 -2.54 -8.47
N LEU A 223 -1.56 -1.70 -7.44
CA LEU A 223 -1.46 -2.14 -6.05
C LEU A 223 -2.71 -2.92 -5.60
N GLY A 224 -3.90 -2.51 -6.08
CA GLY A 224 -5.16 -3.20 -5.86
C GLY A 224 -5.23 -4.61 -6.47
N GLN A 225 -4.43 -4.90 -7.50
CA GLN A 225 -4.34 -6.25 -8.10
C GLN A 225 -3.42 -7.20 -7.34
N LEU A 226 -2.63 -6.72 -6.38
CA LEU A 226 -1.63 -7.53 -5.67
C LEU A 226 -2.19 -8.28 -4.44
N SER A 227 -3.50 -8.19 -4.18
CA SER A 227 -4.14 -8.73 -2.98
C SER A 227 -5.40 -9.51 -3.35
N ASP A 228 -5.53 -10.72 -2.78
CA ASP A 228 -6.72 -11.58 -2.91
C ASP A 228 -7.84 -11.20 -1.92
N ASP A 229 -7.82 -9.97 -1.39
CA ASP A 229 -8.81 -9.48 -0.44
C ASP A 229 -10.13 -9.15 -1.16
N PRO A 230 -11.27 -9.74 -0.77
CA PRO A 230 -12.56 -9.50 -1.42
C PRO A 230 -13.03 -8.04 -1.33
N GLN A 231 -12.53 -7.25 -0.37
CA GLN A 231 -12.84 -5.82 -0.27
C GLN A 231 -11.96 -4.95 -1.18
N ARG A 232 -10.84 -5.49 -1.68
CA ARG A 232 -9.85 -4.74 -2.48
C ARG A 232 -10.43 -4.07 -3.72
N PRO A 233 -11.37 -4.68 -4.48
CA PRO A 233 -11.99 -3.99 -5.62
C PRO A 233 -12.73 -2.72 -5.21
N GLN A 234 -13.44 -2.75 -4.08
CA GLN A 234 -14.17 -1.60 -3.58
C GLN A 234 -13.23 -0.51 -3.06
N GLU A 235 -12.16 -0.88 -2.36
CA GLU A 235 -11.13 0.08 -1.91
C GLU A 235 -10.43 0.75 -3.09
N THR A 236 -10.09 -0.03 -4.12
CA THR A 236 -9.50 0.46 -5.37
C THR A 236 -10.41 1.49 -6.03
N LEU A 237 -11.70 1.17 -6.15
CA LEU A 237 -12.70 2.08 -6.70
C LEU A 237 -12.79 3.37 -5.86
N ASN A 238 -12.91 3.25 -4.54
CA ASN A 238 -13.02 4.40 -3.65
C ASN A 238 -11.81 5.33 -3.77
N ALA A 239 -10.60 4.77 -3.81
CA ALA A 239 -9.38 5.54 -3.97
C ALA A 239 -9.28 6.21 -5.36
N CYS A 240 -9.66 5.52 -6.44
CA CYS A 240 -9.70 6.13 -7.78
C CYS A 240 -10.68 7.32 -7.82
N VAL A 241 -11.87 7.16 -7.24
CA VAL A 241 -12.91 8.19 -7.21
C VAL A 241 -12.44 9.45 -6.46
N LEU A 242 -11.59 9.32 -5.43
CA LEU A 242 -11.01 10.50 -4.75
C LEU A 242 -10.18 11.35 -5.71
N VAL A 243 -9.31 10.70 -6.50
CA VAL A 243 -8.46 11.38 -7.49
C VAL A 243 -9.31 11.98 -8.61
N GLU A 244 -10.24 11.20 -9.16
CA GLU A 244 -11.14 11.64 -10.24
C GLU A 244 -11.99 12.85 -9.82
N LYS A 245 -12.50 12.87 -8.58
CA LYS A 245 -13.26 14.03 -8.07
C LYS A 245 -12.47 15.32 -8.05
N VAL A 246 -11.15 15.25 -7.84
CA VAL A 246 -10.29 16.42 -7.85
C VAL A 246 -9.96 16.83 -9.28
N MET A 247 -9.74 15.86 -10.18
CA MET A 247 -9.49 16.13 -11.61
C MET A 247 -10.69 16.75 -12.35
N LEU A 248 -11.91 16.51 -11.88
CA LEU A 248 -13.15 17.02 -12.49
C LEU A 248 -13.61 18.38 -11.92
N ARG A 249 -12.88 18.96 -10.97
CA ARG A 249 -13.14 20.30 -10.44
C ARG A 249 -12.42 21.35 -11.28
#